data_AF-A0A268F4U2-F1
#
_entry.id   AF-A0A268F4U2-F1
#
_cell.length_a   1.000
_cell.length_b   1.000
_cell.length_c   1.000
_cell.angle_alpha   90.00
_cell.angle_beta   90.00
_cell.angle_gamma   90.00
#
_symmetry.space_group_name_H-M   'P 1'
#
loop_
_entity.id
_entity.type
_entity.pdbx_description
1 polymer ?
#
loop_
_entity_poly.entity_id
_entity_poly.type
_entity_poly.pdbx_seq_one_letter_code
_entity_poly.pdbx_strand_id
1 'polypeptide(L)'
;MSDQQKSEEKQEAKPQEPKAGQDVREENSSVSDEERLQTIHRLTTDIAQQLEKSRIADYTQLLHRPWRLVGLNLLAGTARGVGIAIGFTFFAATIIYLLQALGALNLPIIGDYIADIVRIVQRQLELT
;
A
#
# COMPACT_ATOMS: atom_id res chain seq x y z
N MET A 1 42.48 -3.12 -88.78
CA MET A 1 43.29 -4.14 -88.09
C MET A 1 44.56 -3.44 -87.60
N SER A 2 44.85 -3.27 -86.32
CA SER A 2 44.04 -3.52 -85.11
C SER A 2 44.57 -2.66 -83.95
N ASP A 3 43.65 -2.14 -83.13
CA ASP A 3 43.69 -1.84 -81.68
C ASP A 3 44.91 -1.26 -80.91
N GLN A 4 44.56 -0.35 -79.96
CA GLN A 4 45.31 0.12 -78.76
C GLN A 4 46.55 1.01 -79.05
N GLN A 5 46.96 2.03 -78.26
CA GLN A 5 46.52 2.62 -76.97
C GLN A 5 47.18 4.05 -76.86
N LYS A 6 46.94 5.01 -75.94
CA LYS A 6 46.09 5.17 -74.74
C LYS A 6 45.99 6.69 -74.33
N SER A 7 44.87 7.12 -73.73
CA SER A 7 44.69 8.22 -72.73
C SER A 7 45.38 9.60 -72.83
N GLU A 8 44.56 10.64 -72.92
CA GLU A 8 44.49 11.92 -72.14
C GLU A 8 43.02 12.40 -72.30
N GLU A 9 42.34 13.18 -71.44
CA GLU A 9 42.71 14.30 -70.57
C GLU A 9 41.56 14.58 -69.54
N LYS A 10 41.87 15.18 -68.37
CA LYS A 10 40.96 15.96 -67.47
C LYS A 10 39.75 15.22 -66.81
N GLN A 11 39.07 15.75 -65.79
CA GLN A 11 38.99 17.14 -65.30
C GLN A 11 38.73 17.23 -63.77
N GLU A 12 39.50 18.12 -63.12
CA GLU A 12 39.13 19.05 -62.03
C GLU A 12 38.69 18.61 -60.62
N ALA A 13 39.16 19.38 -59.65
CA ALA A 13 38.81 19.33 -58.23
C ALA A 13 38.15 20.65 -57.79
N LYS A 14 37.21 20.60 -56.84
CA LYS A 14 36.90 21.76 -55.98
C LYS A 14 36.36 21.37 -54.58
N PRO A 15 36.56 22.20 -53.53
CA PRO A 15 36.34 21.81 -52.12
C PRO A 15 34.91 21.97 -51.54
N GLN A 16 34.80 21.52 -50.28
CA GLN A 16 33.76 21.77 -49.24
C GLN A 16 33.61 23.28 -48.93
N GLU A 17 32.61 23.85 -48.23
CA GLU A 17 31.39 23.44 -47.47
C GLU A 17 30.26 24.49 -47.83
N PRO A 18 29.15 24.82 -47.10
CA PRO A 18 28.63 24.31 -45.82
C PRO A 18 27.12 23.97 -45.68
N LYS A 19 26.82 23.20 -44.62
CA LYS A 19 25.64 23.10 -43.72
C LYS A 19 24.27 23.73 -44.07
N ALA A 20 23.21 22.90 -43.95
CA ALA A 20 22.06 23.15 -43.05
C ALA A 20 21.16 21.90 -42.87
N GLY A 21 20.82 21.53 -41.62
CA GLY A 21 19.52 20.90 -41.32
C GLY A 21 19.36 19.38 -41.40
N GLN A 22 20.20 18.58 -40.72
CA GLN A 22 19.82 17.24 -40.24
C GLN A 22 20.24 17.07 -38.79
N ASP A 23 19.34 17.48 -37.88
CA ASP A 23 19.43 17.23 -36.44
C ASP A 23 18.15 16.51 -36.00
N VAL A 24 18.05 15.24 -36.41
CA VAL A 24 17.10 14.27 -35.84
C VAL A 24 17.93 13.11 -35.32
N ARG A 25 18.32 13.25 -34.06
CA ARG A 25 19.17 12.34 -33.31
C ARG A 25 18.39 11.06 -32.98
N GLU A 26 18.42 10.08 -33.89
CA GLU A 26 18.03 8.69 -33.59
C GLU A 26 19.11 8.01 -32.74
N GLU A 27 19.17 8.38 -31.47
CA GLU A 27 19.93 7.71 -30.44
C GLU A 27 18.95 7.12 -29.42
N ASN A 28 19.12 5.83 -29.07
CA ASN A 28 18.39 5.06 -28.04
C ASN A 28 17.04 4.39 -28.43
N SER A 29 17.07 3.22 -29.09
CA SER A 29 15.90 2.32 -29.17
C SER A 29 16.18 0.82 -29.42
N SER A 30 17.22 0.22 -28.82
CA SER A 30 17.34 -1.26 -28.77
C SER A 30 18.09 -1.78 -27.53
N VAL A 31 17.52 -1.56 -26.34
CA VAL A 31 17.65 -2.58 -25.29
C VAL A 31 17.02 -3.83 -25.86
N SER A 32 17.82 -4.87 -26.12
CA SER A 32 17.41 -6.00 -26.93
C SER A 32 16.23 -6.71 -26.26
N ASP A 33 15.26 -7.21 -27.02
CA ASP A 33 14.09 -7.86 -26.43
C ASP A 33 14.49 -9.10 -25.60
N GLU A 34 15.61 -9.73 -25.92
CA GLU A 34 16.30 -10.73 -25.09
C GLU A 34 16.66 -10.21 -23.68
N GLU A 35 17.23 -9.00 -23.55
CA GLU A 35 17.56 -8.39 -22.25
C GLU A 35 16.29 -8.10 -21.43
N ARG A 36 15.20 -7.74 -22.12
CA ARG A 36 13.88 -7.54 -21.49
C ARG A 36 13.29 -8.87 -21.02
N LEU A 37 13.31 -9.91 -21.85
CA LEU A 37 12.88 -11.26 -21.47
C LEU A 37 13.71 -11.81 -20.31
N GLN A 38 15.03 -11.66 -20.34
CA GLN A 38 15.92 -12.08 -19.25
C GLN A 38 15.64 -11.32 -17.95
N THR A 39 15.38 -10.00 -18.04
CA THR A 39 15.00 -9.17 -16.89
C THR A 39 13.66 -9.62 -16.30
N ILE A 40 12.65 -9.85 -17.14
CA ILE A 40 11.33 -10.36 -16.71
C ILE A 40 11.48 -11.74 -16.07
N HIS A 41 12.17 -12.68 -16.71
CA HIS A 41 12.41 -14.02 -16.18
C HIS A 41 13.12 -13.97 -14.82
N ARG A 42 14.13 -13.12 -14.67
CA ARG A 42 14.86 -12.92 -13.41
C ARG A 42 13.97 -12.35 -12.31
N LEU A 43 13.17 -11.33 -12.60
CA LEU A 43 12.19 -10.76 -11.66
C LEU A 43 11.12 -11.77 -11.27
N THR A 44 10.57 -12.53 -12.23
CA THR A 44 9.59 -13.60 -11.96
C THR A 44 10.18 -14.69 -11.07
N THR A 45 11.44 -15.08 -11.31
CA THR A 45 12.15 -16.08 -10.50
C THR A 45 12.39 -15.58 -9.07
N ASP A 46 12.81 -14.33 -8.91
CA ASP A 46 13.05 -13.71 -7.59
C ASP A 46 11.73 -13.59 -6.79
N ILE A 47 10.65 -13.10 -7.43
CA ILE A 47 9.31 -13.07 -6.84
C ILE A 47 8.84 -14.47 -6.43
N ALA A 48 9.04 -15.49 -7.28
CA ALA A 48 8.66 -16.87 -6.95
C ALA A 48 9.42 -17.39 -5.72
N GLN A 49 10.74 -17.16 -5.63
CA GLN A 49 11.55 -17.55 -4.48
C GLN A 49 11.17 -16.79 -3.20
N GLN A 50 10.82 -15.52 -3.30
CA GLN A 50 10.35 -14.73 -2.16
C GLN A 50 8.98 -15.22 -1.67
N LEU A 51 8.06 -15.57 -2.58
CA LEU A 51 6.75 -16.16 -2.25
C LEU A 51 6.85 -17.55 -1.61
N GLU A 52 7.81 -18.38 -2.04
CA GLU A 52 8.07 -19.69 -1.44
C GLU A 52 8.59 -19.54 0.00
N LYS A 53 9.61 -18.69 0.21
CA LYS A 53 10.16 -18.38 1.53
C LYS A 53 9.11 -17.78 2.48
N SER A 54 8.28 -16.87 1.97
CA SER A 54 7.18 -16.25 2.74
C SER A 54 6.16 -17.29 3.23
N ARG A 55 5.67 -18.16 2.34
CA ARG A 55 4.74 -19.24 2.72
C ARG A 55 5.35 -20.19 3.76
N ILE A 56 6.62 -20.55 3.62
CA ILE A 56 7.30 -21.44 4.58
C ILE A 56 7.47 -20.74 5.93
N ALA A 57 7.76 -19.44 5.97
CA ALA A 57 7.84 -18.67 7.21
C ALA A 57 6.48 -18.63 7.94
N ASP A 58 5.39 -18.33 7.24
CA ASP A 58 4.05 -18.32 7.82
C ASP A 58 3.62 -19.71 8.33
N TYR A 59 3.90 -20.76 7.55
CA TYR A 59 3.55 -22.14 7.90
C TYR A 59 4.35 -22.65 9.11
N THR A 60 5.66 -22.36 9.16
CA THR A 60 6.50 -22.72 10.31
C THR A 60 6.12 -21.92 11.56
N GLN A 61 5.69 -20.66 11.43
CA GLN A 61 5.19 -19.86 12.55
C GLN A 61 3.85 -20.39 13.09
N LEU A 62 2.93 -20.80 12.21
CA LEU A 62 1.67 -21.47 12.58
C LEU A 62 1.94 -22.79 13.33
N LEU A 63 2.86 -23.61 12.83
CA LEU A 63 3.14 -24.94 13.36
C LEU A 63 3.91 -24.91 14.69
N HIS A 64 4.84 -23.96 14.88
CA HIS A 64 5.66 -23.91 16.10
C HIS A 64 5.07 -23.08 17.24
N ARG A 65 4.24 -22.06 16.98
CA ARG A 65 3.75 -21.12 18.02
C ARG A 65 2.30 -20.60 17.79
N PRO A 66 1.28 -21.47 17.60
CA PRO A 66 -0.10 -21.02 17.33
C PRO A 66 -0.66 -20.12 18.44
N TRP A 67 -0.40 -20.47 19.72
CA TRP A 67 -0.81 -19.68 20.88
C TRP A 67 -0.25 -18.25 20.91
N ARG A 68 0.94 -18.00 20.34
CA ARG A 68 1.53 -16.66 20.27
C ARG A 68 0.76 -15.76 19.31
N LEU A 69 0.28 -16.31 18.19
CA LEU A 69 -0.55 -15.59 17.23
C LEU A 69 -1.92 -15.22 17.81
N VAL A 70 -2.56 -16.16 18.51
CA VAL A 70 -3.83 -15.90 19.23
C VAL A 70 -3.64 -14.80 20.28
N GLY A 71 -2.60 -14.88 21.11
CA GLY A 71 -2.30 -13.86 22.11
C GLY A 71 -2.01 -12.47 21.53
N LEU A 72 -1.25 -12.39 20.42
CA LEU A 72 -0.98 -11.13 19.73
C LEU A 72 -2.24 -10.52 19.10
N ASN A 73 -3.06 -11.33 18.41
CA ASN A 73 -4.31 -10.86 17.83
C ASN A 73 -5.34 -10.46 18.89
N LEU A 74 -5.40 -11.19 20.02
CA LEU A 74 -6.25 -10.82 21.14
C LEU A 74 -5.77 -9.50 21.76
N LEU A 75 -4.48 -9.35 22.07
CA LEU A 75 -3.94 -8.11 22.64
C LEU A 75 -4.13 -6.91 21.69
N ALA A 76 -3.92 -7.10 20.40
CA ALA A 76 -4.14 -6.06 19.38
C ALA A 76 -5.64 -5.77 19.14
N GLY A 77 -6.52 -6.75 19.38
CA GLY A 77 -7.98 -6.59 19.39
C GLY A 77 -8.44 -5.81 20.61
N THR A 78 -8.01 -6.22 21.81
CA THR A 78 -8.31 -5.56 23.09
C THR A 78 -7.77 -4.13 23.13
N ALA A 79 -6.55 -3.86 22.66
CA ALA A 79 -6.01 -2.50 22.63
C ALA A 79 -6.88 -1.56 21.79
N ARG A 80 -7.35 -2.01 20.61
CA ARG A 80 -8.28 -1.24 19.76
C ARG A 80 -9.67 -1.13 20.41
N GLY A 81 -10.21 -2.22 20.94
CA GLY A 81 -11.53 -2.27 21.57
C GLY A 81 -11.63 -1.38 22.81
N VAL A 82 -10.61 -1.39 23.68
CA VAL A 82 -10.53 -0.53 24.87
C VAL A 82 -10.38 0.94 24.46
N GLY A 83 -9.53 1.25 23.47
CA GLY A 83 -9.40 2.61 22.94
C GLY A 83 -10.72 3.15 22.38
N ILE A 84 -11.44 2.33 21.60
CA ILE A 84 -12.77 2.66 21.07
C ILE A 84 -13.80 2.81 22.19
N ALA A 85 -13.84 1.92 23.18
CA ALA A 85 -14.81 2.00 24.27
C ALA A 85 -14.64 3.26 25.14
N ILE A 86 -13.40 3.61 25.48
CA ILE A 86 -13.08 4.83 26.24
C ILE A 86 -13.40 6.08 25.40
N GLY A 87 -12.95 6.10 24.14
CA GLY A 87 -13.22 7.22 23.22
C GLY A 87 -14.72 7.41 22.95
N PHE A 88 -15.46 6.32 22.75
CA PHE A 88 -16.91 6.35 22.54
C PHE A 88 -17.66 6.86 23.77
N THR A 89 -17.28 6.42 24.97
CA THR A 89 -17.89 6.94 26.22
C THR A 89 -17.72 8.45 26.33
N PHE A 90 -16.50 8.96 26.10
CA PHE A 90 -16.23 10.41 26.15
C PHE A 90 -16.97 11.19 25.03
N PHE A 91 -16.99 10.64 23.82
CA PHE A 91 -17.68 11.21 22.67
C PHE A 91 -19.20 11.28 22.88
N ALA A 92 -19.81 10.19 23.33
CA ALA A 92 -21.23 10.13 23.64
C ALA A 92 -21.61 11.08 24.79
N ALA A 93 -20.81 11.14 25.86
CA ALA A 93 -21.00 12.11 26.94
C ALA A 93 -20.91 13.57 26.45
N THR A 94 -19.97 13.86 25.55
CA THR A 94 -19.83 15.19 24.92
C THR A 94 -21.05 15.56 24.07
N ILE A 95 -21.59 14.62 23.29
CA ILE A 95 -22.82 14.82 22.52
C ILE A 95 -24.01 15.06 23.44
N ILE A 96 -24.19 14.25 24.49
CA ILE A 96 -25.28 14.42 25.46
C ILE A 96 -25.21 15.80 26.11
N TYR A 97 -24.01 16.22 26.55
CA TYR A 97 -23.79 17.56 27.12
C TYR A 97 -24.12 18.69 26.13
N LEU A 98 -23.70 18.56 24.87
CA LEU A 98 -24.00 19.56 23.83
C LEU A 98 -25.51 19.66 23.54
N LEU A 99 -26.19 18.52 23.44
CA LEU A 99 -27.64 18.46 23.24
C LEU A 99 -28.41 19.03 24.44
N GLN A 100 -27.92 18.81 25.67
CA GLN A 100 -28.46 19.40 26.89
C GLN A 100 -28.27 20.93 26.89
N ALA A 101 -27.09 21.42 26.50
CA ALA A 101 -26.79 22.85 26.40
C ALA A 101 -27.66 23.59 25.37
N LEU A 102 -28.10 22.90 24.31
CA LEU A 102 -29.03 23.43 23.31
C LEU A 102 -30.51 23.43 23.76
N GLY A 103 -30.83 22.97 24.98
CA GLY A 103 -32.19 22.94 25.52
C GLY A 103 -33.13 21.94 24.86
N ALA A 104 -32.66 21.19 23.85
CA ALA A 104 -33.45 20.21 23.10
C ALA A 104 -33.63 18.87 23.83
N LEU A 105 -32.98 18.68 24.98
CA LEU A 105 -32.79 17.38 25.62
C LEU A 105 -33.40 17.29 27.03
N ASN A 106 -34.73 17.28 27.10
CA ASN A 106 -35.49 17.01 28.33
C ASN A 106 -35.54 15.50 28.64
N LEU A 107 -34.37 14.82 28.65
CA LEU A 107 -34.30 13.36 28.62
C LEU A 107 -33.95 12.71 29.97
N PRO A 108 -34.92 12.02 30.62
CA PRO A 108 -34.64 11.06 31.68
C PRO A 108 -34.08 9.72 31.16
N ILE A 109 -33.88 9.51 29.86
CA ILE A 109 -33.56 8.19 29.25
C ILE A 109 -32.34 7.47 29.86
N ILE A 110 -31.22 8.16 30.09
CA ILE A 110 -30.05 7.55 30.77
C ILE A 110 -30.28 7.45 32.29
N GLY A 111 -31.01 8.41 32.87
CA GLY A 111 -31.33 8.45 34.30
C GLY A 111 -32.21 7.29 34.74
N ASP A 112 -33.26 6.98 33.98
CA ASP A 112 -34.19 5.88 34.25
C ASP A 112 -33.48 4.52 34.18
N TYR A 113 -32.62 4.31 33.20
CA TYR A 113 -31.83 3.08 33.07
C TYR A 113 -30.86 2.89 34.25
N ILE A 114 -30.21 3.96 34.70
CA ILE A 114 -29.37 3.94 35.92
C ILE A 114 -30.23 3.71 37.17
N ALA A 115 -31.39 4.36 37.29
CA ALA A 115 -32.30 4.20 38.43
C ALA A 115 -32.85 2.77 38.55
N ASP A 116 -33.15 2.12 37.43
CA ASP A 116 -33.57 0.72 37.39
C ASP A 116 -32.44 -0.23 37.86
N ILE A 117 -31.20 0.00 37.43
CA ILE A 117 -30.02 -0.73 37.92
C ILE A 117 -29.84 -0.53 39.43
N VAL A 118 -29.89 0.71 39.92
CA VAL A 118 -29.77 1.02 41.36
C VAL A 118 -30.87 0.33 42.17
N ARG A 119 -32.12 0.30 41.66
CA ARG A 119 -33.26 -0.40 42.29
C ARG A 119 -33.06 -1.92 42.34
N ILE A 120 -32.38 -2.52 41.35
CA ILE A 120 -32.01 -3.94 41.36
C ILE A 120 -30.94 -4.21 42.42
N VAL A 121 -29.93 -3.35 42.54
CA VAL A 121 -28.85 -3.49 43.54
C VAL A 121 -29.39 -3.34 44.97
N GLN A 122 -30.22 -2.33 45.24
CA GLN A 122 -30.80 -2.08 46.56
C GLN A 122 -31.63 -3.29 47.06
N ARG A 123 -32.44 -3.90 46.21
CA ARG A 123 -33.23 -5.09 46.57
C ARG A 123 -32.40 -6.31 46.99
N GLN A 124 -31.13 -6.43 46.60
CA GLN A 124 -30.27 -7.51 47.09
C GLN A 124 -29.63 -7.17 48.44
N LEU A 125 -29.40 -5.87 48.72
CA LEU A 125 -28.85 -5.40 49.99
C LEU A 125 -29.89 -5.41 51.13
N GLU A 126 -31.19 -5.30 50.82
CA GLU A 126 -32.28 -5.45 51.79
C GLU A 126 -32.65 -6.92 52.10
N LEU A 127 -32.06 -7.89 51.37
CA LEU A 127 -32.30 -9.33 51.51
C LEU A 127 -31.11 -10.10 52.13
N THR A 128 -30.10 -9.38 52.62
CA THR A 128 -28.89 -9.94 53.27
C THR A 128 -28.75 -9.41 54.69
#